data_AF-A0A373G1I8-F1
#
_entry.id   AF-A0A373G1I8-F1
#
_cell.length_a   1.000
_cell.length_b   1.000
_cell.length_c   1.000
_cell.angle_alpha   90.00
_cell.angle_beta   90.00
_cell.angle_gamma   90.00
#
_symmetry.space_group_name_H-M   'P 1'
#
loop_
_entity.id
_entity.type
_entity.pdbx_description
1 polymer ?
#
loop_
_entity_poly.entity_id
_entity_poly.type
_entity_poly.pdbx_seq_one_letter_code
_entity_poly.pdbx_strand_id
1 'polypeptide(L)'
;MKQLKFECPECGTEFTLTANQTKAKERIEALKKAGVDVSELFAMQSADGLEFIASKRDGVINILKEDDPIFQAIVIQGTIPNRQLFRRWVMAQMFRIIYIATHTHGAYKPIGVSEVIRSMGYEYQWKMLNNELYAQHKMMQNADVDNFRDRNRWFNKRVVLDMAKDYIEKLKKRFEELKLRKCKGLPYKRINGQNIFVDDFDRKIIKPLLFAVHKIQHAENTYELWHSVQEFNKRRIKMHWDIPQNAAWLDAYKGSGAFFTMQNMIRFHNCVIIDDNGKTLSKNASLAFLNKKAKLYENREGWRLIGMLKKMLDDNNIDVVAKMKEWRK
;
A
#
# COMPACT_ATOMS: atom_id res chain seq x y z
N MET A 1 -20.14 -5.47 -38.30
CA MET A 1 -19.74 -4.20 -37.66
C MET A 1 -20.98 -3.51 -37.11
N LYS A 2 -21.05 -3.21 -35.81
CA LYS A 2 -22.13 -2.38 -35.26
C LYS A 2 -21.70 -0.93 -35.34
N GLN A 3 -22.32 -0.16 -36.22
CA GLN A 3 -22.18 1.30 -36.27
C GLN A 3 -23.21 1.89 -35.31
N LEU A 4 -22.73 2.67 -34.33
CA LEU A 4 -23.60 3.47 -33.49
C LEU A 4 -23.50 4.91 -33.98
N LYS A 5 -24.63 5.44 -34.45
CA LYS A 5 -24.77 6.82 -34.87
C LYS A 5 -25.39 7.62 -33.73
N PHE A 6 -24.79 8.75 -33.41
CA PHE A 6 -25.32 9.69 -32.43
C PHE A 6 -25.30 11.09 -33.04
N GLU A 7 -26.34 11.87 -32.78
CA GLU A 7 -26.42 13.26 -33.21
C GLU A 7 -26.17 14.16 -31.99
N CYS A 8 -25.28 15.14 -32.13
CA CYS A 8 -25.04 16.09 -31.05
C CYS A 8 -26.26 17.02 -30.88
N PRO A 9 -26.90 17.03 -29.71
CA PRO A 9 -28.12 17.81 -29.51
C PRO A 9 -27.91 19.33 -29.49
N GLU A 10 -26.67 19.83 -29.42
CA GLU A 10 -26.39 21.28 -29.46
C GLU A 10 -26.03 21.82 -30.85
N CYS A 11 -25.46 21.01 -31.74
CA CYS A 11 -24.98 21.48 -33.05
C CYS A 11 -25.42 20.64 -34.25
N GLY A 12 -26.23 19.59 -34.04
CA GLY A 12 -26.77 18.74 -35.10
C GLY A 12 -25.73 17.92 -35.86
N THR A 13 -24.47 17.88 -35.39
CA THR A 13 -23.42 17.12 -36.06
C THR A 13 -23.61 15.63 -35.75
N GLU A 14 -23.75 14.81 -36.80
CA GLU A 14 -23.79 13.36 -36.69
C GLU A 14 -22.39 12.78 -36.49
N PHE A 15 -22.21 12.03 -35.41
CA PHE A 15 -21.00 11.27 -35.11
C PHE A 15 -21.26 9.78 -35.35
N THR A 16 -20.40 9.16 -36.14
CA THR A 16 -20.42 7.71 -36.32
C THR A 16 -19.22 7.11 -35.60
N LEU A 17 -19.47 6.39 -34.51
CA LEU A 17 -18.43 5.60 -33.84
C LEU A 17 -18.42 4.20 -34.44
N THR A 18 -17.38 3.91 -35.22
CA THR A 18 -17.03 2.55 -35.63
C THR A 18 -16.20 1.92 -34.52
N ALA A 19 -16.79 0.98 -33.77
CA ALA A 19 -16.03 0.11 -32.90
C ALA A 19 -15.20 -0.85 -33.77
N ASN A 20 -13.97 -0.45 -34.11
CA ASN A 20 -12.98 -1.39 -34.60
C ASN A 20 -12.63 -2.32 -33.45
N GLN A 21 -13.05 -3.59 -33.53
CA GLN A 21 -12.52 -4.62 -32.63
C GLN A 21 -10.99 -4.60 -32.79
N THR A 22 -10.27 -4.29 -31.72
CA THR A 22 -8.82 -4.43 -31.69
C THR A 22 -8.49 -5.88 -32.01
N LYS A 23 -7.50 -6.09 -32.92
CA LYS A 23 -7.17 -7.43 -33.41
C LYS A 23 -6.86 -8.34 -32.24
N ALA A 24 -7.27 -9.61 -32.28
CA ALA A 24 -7.13 -10.54 -31.16
C ALA A 24 -5.66 -10.64 -30.69
N LYS A 25 -4.73 -10.51 -31.64
CA LYS A 25 -3.28 -10.44 -31.40
C LYS A 25 -2.85 -9.23 -30.58
N GLU A 26 -3.40 -8.04 -30.86
CA GLU A 26 -3.11 -6.80 -30.12
C GLU A 26 -3.63 -6.88 -28.68
N ARG A 27 -4.79 -7.53 -28.47
CA ARG A 27 -5.36 -7.76 -27.14
C ARG A 27 -4.49 -8.70 -26.31
N ILE A 28 -3.99 -9.79 -26.89
CA ILE A 28 -3.04 -10.70 -26.22
C ILE A 28 -1.73 -9.96 -25.87
N GLU A 29 -1.23 -9.12 -26.77
CA GLU A 29 -0.02 -8.34 -26.53
C GLU A 29 -0.21 -7.30 -25.41
N ALA A 30 -1.38 -6.65 -25.35
CA ALA A 30 -1.73 -5.75 -24.25
C ALA A 30 -1.80 -6.48 -22.91
N LEU A 31 -2.38 -7.69 -22.86
CA LEU A 31 -2.40 -8.54 -21.65
C LEU A 31 -0.99 -8.94 -21.22
N LYS A 32 -0.13 -9.30 -22.18
CA LYS A 32 1.29 -9.61 -21.93
C LYS A 32 2.04 -8.41 -21.36
N LYS A 33 1.83 -7.20 -21.91
CA LYS A 33 2.40 -5.94 -21.39
C LYS A 33 1.90 -5.61 -19.99
N ALA A 34 0.65 -5.97 -19.67
CA ALA A 34 0.06 -5.84 -18.35
C ALA A 34 0.53 -6.92 -17.34
N GLY A 35 1.44 -7.82 -17.75
CA GLY A 35 2.00 -8.86 -16.88
C GLY A 35 1.06 -10.04 -16.62
N VAL A 36 0.03 -10.21 -17.45
CA VAL A 36 -0.85 -11.40 -17.42
C VAL A 36 -0.15 -12.55 -18.14
N ASP A 37 -0.19 -13.75 -17.56
CA ASP A 37 0.28 -14.95 -18.24
C ASP A 37 -0.65 -15.29 -19.40
N VAL A 38 -0.11 -15.22 -20.62
CA VAL A 38 -0.81 -15.48 -21.89
C VAL A 38 -0.25 -16.69 -22.61
N SER A 39 0.54 -17.54 -21.94
CA SER A 39 1.19 -18.70 -22.54
C SER A 39 0.21 -19.68 -23.20
N GLU A 40 -1.01 -19.74 -22.70
CA GLU A 40 -2.08 -20.59 -23.23
C GLU A 40 -2.99 -19.87 -24.24
N LEU A 41 -2.78 -18.56 -24.51
CA LEU A 41 -3.65 -17.75 -25.37
C LEU A 41 -3.04 -17.53 -26.76
N PHE A 42 -3.87 -17.65 -27.79
CA PHE A 42 -3.47 -17.36 -29.18
C PHE A 42 -4.63 -16.76 -29.96
N ALA A 43 -4.29 -15.98 -31.00
CA ALA A 43 -5.27 -15.44 -31.92
C ALA A 43 -5.64 -16.52 -32.93
N MET A 44 -6.94 -16.71 -33.17
CA MET A 44 -7.48 -17.65 -34.14
C MET A 44 -8.41 -16.90 -35.10
N GLN A 45 -8.30 -17.17 -36.39
CA GLN A 45 -9.15 -16.56 -37.41
C GLN A 45 -10.10 -17.61 -38.00
N SER A 46 -11.39 -17.30 -38.07
CA SER A 46 -12.36 -18.12 -38.81
C SER A 46 -12.16 -17.96 -40.31
N ALA A 47 -12.70 -18.90 -41.09
CA ALA A 47 -12.78 -18.82 -42.55
C ALA A 47 -13.47 -17.52 -43.04
N ASP A 48 -14.40 -16.98 -42.24
CA ASP A 48 -15.10 -15.72 -42.53
C ASP A 48 -14.29 -14.45 -42.16
N GLY A 49 -13.03 -14.62 -41.77
CA GLY A 49 -12.13 -13.51 -41.42
C GLY A 49 -12.30 -12.95 -40.01
N LEU A 50 -13.25 -13.47 -39.22
CA LEU A 50 -13.45 -13.08 -37.81
C LEU A 50 -12.30 -13.58 -36.93
N GLU A 51 -11.68 -12.67 -36.16
CA GLU A 51 -10.62 -13.00 -35.21
C GLU A 51 -11.18 -13.23 -33.80
N PHE A 52 -10.71 -14.30 -33.14
CA PHE A 52 -11.04 -14.67 -31.78
C PHE A 52 -9.77 -14.93 -30.97
N ILE A 53 -9.86 -14.79 -29.64
CA ILE A 53 -8.83 -15.31 -28.74
C ILE A 53 -9.23 -16.73 -28.39
N ALA A 54 -8.34 -17.69 -28.59
CA ALA A 54 -8.50 -19.07 -28.16
C ALA A 54 -7.52 -19.39 -27.04
N SER A 55 -7.93 -20.27 -26.12
CA SER A 55 -7.06 -20.81 -25.08
C SER A 55 -6.83 -22.31 -25.31
N LYS A 56 -5.60 -22.78 -25.10
CA LYS A 56 -5.27 -24.21 -25.08
C LYS A 56 -4.95 -24.65 -23.64
N ARG A 57 -5.92 -25.25 -22.97
CA ARG A 57 -5.76 -25.89 -21.66
C ARG A 57 -5.96 -27.38 -21.79
N ASP A 58 -5.07 -28.16 -21.17
CA ASP A 58 -5.16 -29.64 -21.13
C ASP A 58 -5.34 -30.30 -22.51
N GLY A 59 -4.76 -29.70 -23.56
CA GLY A 59 -4.86 -30.18 -24.94
C GLY A 59 -6.16 -29.84 -25.66
N VAL A 60 -7.13 -29.18 -24.99
CA VAL A 60 -8.41 -28.76 -25.57
C VAL A 60 -8.34 -27.28 -25.96
N ILE A 61 -8.76 -26.98 -27.19
CA ILE A 61 -8.87 -25.62 -27.71
C ILE A 61 -10.27 -25.09 -27.40
N ASN A 62 -10.35 -24.04 -26.59
CA ASN A 62 -11.60 -23.33 -26.30
C ASN A 62 -11.52 -21.91 -26.84
N ILE A 63 -12.54 -21.50 -27.60
CA ILE A 63 -12.69 -20.11 -28.05
C ILE A 63 -13.18 -19.29 -26.85
N LEU A 64 -12.42 -18.28 -26.46
CA LEU A 64 -12.82 -17.33 -25.42
C LEU A 64 -13.87 -16.39 -26.00
N LYS A 65 -15.11 -16.67 -25.65
CA LYS A 65 -16.28 -15.86 -25.94
C LYS A 65 -16.19 -14.51 -25.20
N GLU A 66 -16.58 -13.41 -25.85
CA GLU A 66 -16.65 -12.09 -25.17
C GLU A 66 -17.71 -12.07 -24.06
N ASP A 67 -18.67 -12.98 -24.12
CA ASP A 67 -19.69 -13.30 -23.12
C ASP A 67 -19.21 -14.26 -22.01
N ASP A 68 -17.91 -14.57 -21.92
CA ASP A 68 -17.35 -15.29 -20.77
C ASP A 68 -17.72 -14.55 -19.47
N PRO A 69 -18.27 -15.24 -18.46
CA PRO A 69 -18.63 -14.65 -17.18
C PRO A 69 -17.48 -13.86 -16.53
N ILE A 70 -16.22 -14.26 -16.77
CA ILE A 70 -15.02 -13.56 -16.30
C ILE A 70 -14.81 -12.27 -17.08
N PHE A 71 -14.93 -12.29 -18.41
CA PHE A 71 -14.80 -11.07 -19.23
C PHE A 71 -15.95 -10.10 -18.97
N GLN A 72 -17.18 -10.58 -18.85
CA GLN A 72 -18.31 -9.74 -18.43
C GLN A 72 -18.13 -9.20 -17.02
N ALA A 73 -17.64 -10.01 -16.07
CA ALA A 73 -17.31 -9.52 -14.73
C ALA A 73 -16.20 -8.46 -14.78
N ILE A 74 -15.18 -8.60 -15.63
CA ILE A 74 -14.13 -7.59 -15.80
C ILE A 74 -14.67 -6.30 -16.43
N VAL A 75 -15.52 -6.42 -17.45
CA VAL A 75 -16.15 -5.28 -18.14
C VAL A 75 -17.12 -4.55 -17.21
N ILE A 76 -17.92 -5.28 -16.42
CA ILE A 76 -18.89 -4.71 -15.48
C ILE A 76 -18.20 -4.16 -14.23
N GLN A 77 -17.27 -4.92 -13.64
CA GLN A 77 -16.65 -4.56 -12.36
C GLN A 77 -15.45 -3.60 -12.53
N GLY A 78 -14.85 -3.57 -13.73
CA GLY A 78 -13.67 -2.77 -14.06
C GLY A 78 -12.38 -3.22 -13.38
N THR A 79 -12.37 -4.40 -12.74
CA THR A 79 -11.23 -4.90 -11.94
C THR A 79 -11.13 -6.42 -11.96
N ILE A 80 -9.89 -6.95 -11.98
CA ILE A 80 -9.62 -8.39 -11.91
C ILE A 80 -9.31 -8.79 -10.45
N PRO A 81 -9.99 -9.80 -9.88
CA PRO A 81 -9.69 -10.32 -8.55
C PRO A 81 -8.39 -11.15 -8.56
N ASN A 82 -7.25 -10.52 -8.26
CA ASN A 82 -5.97 -11.22 -8.13
C ASN A 82 -5.65 -11.54 -6.65
N ARG A 83 -5.39 -12.83 -6.36
CA ARG A 83 -5.13 -13.35 -4.99
C ARG A 83 -3.79 -12.89 -4.41
N GLN A 84 -2.85 -12.46 -5.25
CA GLN A 84 -1.52 -11.97 -4.85
C GLN A 84 -1.48 -10.44 -4.67
N LEU A 85 -2.62 -9.75 -4.74
CA LEU A 85 -2.66 -8.29 -4.62
C LEU A 85 -2.28 -7.82 -3.21
N PHE A 86 -1.32 -6.90 -3.14
CA PHE A 86 -0.92 -6.19 -1.92
C PHE A 86 -2.12 -5.67 -1.09
N ARG A 87 -3.17 -5.16 -1.75
CA ARG A 87 -4.35 -4.60 -1.08
C ARG A 87 -5.13 -5.65 -0.27
N ARG A 88 -5.10 -6.92 -0.68
CA ARG A 88 -5.69 -8.04 0.11
C ARG A 88 -4.88 -8.33 1.35
N TRP A 89 -3.54 -8.35 1.21
CA TRP A 89 -2.65 -8.49 2.36
C TRP A 89 -2.83 -7.35 3.38
N VAL A 90 -2.94 -6.10 2.89
CA VAL A 90 -3.20 -4.93 3.76
C VAL A 90 -4.54 -5.06 4.47
N MET A 91 -5.62 -5.44 3.77
CA MET A 91 -6.93 -5.66 4.38
C MET A 91 -6.88 -6.74 5.47
N ALA A 92 -6.25 -7.88 5.21
CA ALA A 92 -6.11 -8.95 6.20
C ALA A 92 -5.31 -8.49 7.43
N GLN A 93 -4.23 -7.75 7.22
CA GLN A 93 -3.44 -7.17 8.29
C GLN A 93 -4.24 -6.15 9.11
N MET A 94 -5.03 -5.29 8.46
CA MET A 94 -5.90 -4.33 9.14
C MET A 94 -7.03 -4.99 9.92
N PHE A 95 -7.64 -6.04 9.36
CA PHE A 95 -8.66 -6.83 10.05
C PHE A 95 -8.06 -7.51 11.28
N ARG A 96 -6.84 -8.04 11.19
CA ARG A 96 -6.11 -8.57 12.33
C ARG A 96 -5.83 -7.49 13.39
N ILE A 97 -5.42 -6.29 12.99
CA ILE A 97 -5.16 -5.19 13.94
C ILE A 97 -6.46 -4.77 14.64
N ILE A 98 -7.56 -4.60 13.91
CA ILE A 98 -8.87 -4.28 14.47
C ILE A 98 -9.35 -5.39 15.38
N TYR A 99 -9.18 -6.65 14.97
CA TYR A 99 -9.48 -7.82 15.79
C TYR A 99 -8.69 -7.81 17.10
N ILE A 100 -7.37 -7.63 17.09
CA ILE A 100 -6.58 -7.59 18.34
C ILE A 100 -6.98 -6.38 19.19
N ALA A 101 -7.27 -5.24 18.55
CA ALA A 101 -7.68 -4.04 19.26
C ALA A 101 -9.03 -4.20 19.98
N THR A 102 -9.89 -5.12 19.52
CA THR A 102 -11.25 -5.35 20.04
C THR A 102 -11.40 -6.66 20.83
N HIS A 103 -10.64 -7.69 20.46
CA HIS A 103 -10.68 -9.05 20.99
C HIS A 103 -9.46 -9.26 21.88
N THR A 104 -9.66 -9.02 23.17
CA THR A 104 -8.65 -9.21 24.19
C THR A 104 -8.51 -10.70 24.52
N HIS A 105 -7.34 -11.27 24.26
CA HIS A 105 -6.95 -12.56 24.83
C HIS A 105 -6.75 -12.42 26.35
N GLY A 106 -7.85 -12.24 27.12
CA GLY A 106 -7.83 -12.18 28.59
C GLY A 106 -7.60 -10.80 29.21
N ALA A 107 -7.57 -9.70 28.45
CA ALA A 107 -7.52 -8.34 29.00
C ALA A 107 -8.92 -7.74 29.18
N TYR A 108 -9.14 -7.02 30.28
CA TYR A 108 -10.44 -6.44 30.68
C TYR A 108 -10.96 -5.32 29.75
N LYS A 109 -10.14 -4.78 28.82
CA LYS A 109 -10.52 -3.65 27.93
C LYS A 109 -9.82 -3.68 26.55
N PRO A 110 -10.50 -3.24 25.47
CA PRO A 110 -9.92 -3.05 24.12
C PRO A 110 -8.61 -2.26 24.16
N ILE A 111 -7.57 -2.74 23.47
CA ILE A 111 -6.20 -2.18 23.61
C ILE A 111 -5.94 -1.03 22.61
N GLY A 112 -6.85 -0.73 21.68
CA GLY A 112 -6.68 0.39 20.74
C GLY A 112 -5.70 0.10 19.59
N VAL A 113 -5.95 0.72 18.42
CA VAL A 113 -5.17 0.44 17.20
C VAL A 113 -3.70 0.89 17.32
N SER A 114 -3.45 1.97 18.05
CA SER A 114 -2.09 2.50 18.24
C SER A 114 -1.20 1.53 19.00
N GLU A 115 -1.74 0.94 20.06
CA GLU A 115 -1.04 0.04 20.97
C GLU A 115 -0.72 -1.28 20.28
N VAL A 116 -1.66 -1.81 19.46
CA VAL A 116 -1.40 -2.99 18.63
C VAL A 116 -0.28 -2.75 17.62
N ILE A 117 -0.23 -1.57 16.99
CA ILE A 117 0.87 -1.24 16.08
C ILE A 117 2.17 -1.07 16.87
N ARG A 118 2.12 -0.42 18.04
CA ARG A 118 3.30 -0.25 18.92
C ARG A 118 3.87 -1.58 19.36
N SER A 119 3.02 -2.57 19.66
CA SER A 119 3.43 -3.92 20.03
C SER A 119 4.10 -4.69 18.89
N MET A 120 4.21 -4.15 17.67
CA MET A 120 5.03 -4.71 16.59
C MET A 120 6.51 -4.30 16.70
N GLY A 121 6.84 -3.42 17.65
CA GLY A 121 8.21 -3.04 18.01
C GLY A 121 8.85 -1.96 17.14
N TYR A 122 9.86 -1.30 17.69
CA TYR A 122 10.52 -0.17 17.03
C TYR A 122 11.06 -0.51 15.63
N GLU A 123 11.71 -1.66 15.47
CA GLU A 123 12.38 -2.04 14.22
C GLU A 123 11.40 -2.39 13.08
N TYR A 124 10.13 -2.69 13.40
CA TYR A 124 9.12 -2.97 12.40
C TYR A 124 8.85 -1.77 11.48
N GLN A 125 8.94 -0.54 12.00
CA GLN A 125 8.70 0.66 11.19
C GLN A 125 9.70 0.78 10.03
N TRP A 126 10.96 0.43 10.27
CA TRP A 126 12.03 0.49 9.29
C TRP A 126 11.93 -0.64 8.27
N LYS A 127 11.61 -1.85 8.73
CA LYS A 127 11.35 -3.00 7.85
C LYS A 127 10.21 -2.70 6.89
N MET A 128 9.10 -2.20 7.42
CA MET A 128 7.92 -1.87 6.62
C MET A 128 8.21 -0.73 5.63
N LEU A 129 8.80 0.38 6.11
CA LEU A 129 9.15 1.52 5.26
C LEU A 129 10.04 1.10 4.08
N ASN A 130 11.03 0.26 4.33
CA ASN A 130 11.96 -0.18 3.31
C ASN A 130 11.28 -1.01 2.21
N ASN A 131 10.38 -1.92 2.60
CA ASN A 131 9.58 -2.72 1.67
C ASN A 131 8.63 -1.83 0.85
N GLU A 132 8.05 -0.81 1.49
CA GLU A 132 7.13 0.12 0.84
C GLU A 132 7.85 0.99 -0.19
N LEU A 133 9.01 1.57 0.14
CA LEU A 133 9.81 2.35 -0.79
C LEU A 133 10.32 1.50 -1.96
N TYR A 134 10.69 0.24 -1.70
CA TYR A 134 11.03 -0.71 -2.75
C TYR A 134 9.85 -0.95 -3.71
N ALA A 135 8.65 -1.16 -3.18
CA ALA A 135 7.44 -1.33 -3.98
C ALA A 135 7.14 -0.09 -4.82
N GLN A 136 7.25 1.11 -4.25
CA GLN A 136 7.07 2.37 -4.98
C GLN A 136 8.10 2.56 -6.10
N HIS A 137 9.37 2.20 -5.85
CA HIS A 137 10.40 2.18 -6.88
C HIS A 137 10.03 1.23 -8.03
N LYS A 138 9.58 0.01 -7.73
CA LYS A 138 9.13 -0.96 -8.74
C LYS A 138 7.91 -0.48 -9.52
N MET A 139 6.99 0.24 -8.89
CA MET A 139 5.84 0.83 -9.56
C MET A 139 6.27 1.88 -10.59
N MET A 140 7.16 2.79 -10.21
CA MET A 140 7.70 3.79 -11.13
C MET A 140 8.50 3.15 -12.27
N GLN A 141 9.28 2.10 -11.99
CA GLN A 141 10.00 1.33 -13.01
C GLN A 141 9.05 0.72 -14.07
N ASN A 142 7.85 0.32 -13.65
CA ASN A 142 6.84 -0.30 -14.52
C ASN A 142 5.75 0.68 -15.00
N ALA A 143 5.99 2.00 -14.89
CA ALA A 143 5.05 3.06 -15.27
C ALA A 143 3.67 3.02 -14.57
N ASP A 144 3.58 2.41 -13.38
CA ASP A 144 2.37 2.31 -12.57
C ASP A 144 2.20 3.56 -11.67
N VAL A 145 1.96 4.70 -12.31
CA VAL A 145 1.95 6.03 -11.67
C VAL A 145 0.79 6.20 -10.70
N ASP A 146 -0.38 5.64 -11.00
CA ASP A 146 -1.56 5.77 -10.13
C ASP A 146 -1.39 5.04 -8.80
N ASN A 147 -0.89 3.80 -8.82
CA ASN A 147 -0.61 3.07 -7.59
C ASN A 147 0.55 3.69 -6.81
N PHE A 148 1.57 4.20 -7.51
CA PHE A 148 2.63 4.98 -6.88
C PHE A 148 2.06 6.18 -6.13
N ARG A 149 1.19 6.98 -6.77
CA ARG A 149 0.59 8.17 -6.16
C ARG A 149 -0.20 7.84 -4.89
N ASP A 150 -1.00 6.78 -4.92
CA ASP A 150 -1.79 6.33 -3.76
C ASP A 150 -0.91 5.90 -2.59
N ARG A 151 0.23 5.26 -2.87
CA ARG A 151 1.21 4.82 -1.86
C ARG A 151 2.06 5.96 -1.30
N ASN A 152 2.62 6.77 -2.20
CA ASN A 152 3.46 7.92 -1.86
C ASN A 152 2.68 8.98 -1.08
N ARG A 153 1.35 9.04 -1.20
CA ARG A 153 0.49 9.87 -0.33
C ARG A 153 0.83 9.67 1.15
N TRP A 154 1.03 8.42 1.57
CA TRP A 154 1.28 8.07 2.96
C TRP A 154 2.76 7.95 3.28
N PHE A 155 3.51 7.26 2.42
CA PHE A 155 4.94 7.00 2.63
C PHE A 155 5.78 7.77 1.61
N ASN A 156 5.97 9.06 1.90
CA ASN A 156 6.79 9.97 1.10
C ASN A 156 8.10 10.35 1.81
N LYS A 157 8.95 11.08 1.08
CA LYS A 157 10.23 11.63 1.58
C LYS A 157 10.09 12.39 2.90
N ARG A 158 8.97 13.11 3.15
CA ARG A 158 8.77 13.85 4.41
C ARG A 158 8.70 12.89 5.60
N VAL A 159 7.90 11.84 5.50
CA VAL A 159 7.79 10.82 6.56
C VAL A 159 9.13 10.13 6.80
N VAL A 160 9.87 9.82 5.74
CA VAL A 160 11.23 9.23 5.85
C VAL A 160 12.17 10.15 6.63
N LEU A 161 12.19 11.45 6.30
CA LEU A 161 13.02 12.43 7.00
C LEU A 161 12.61 12.59 8.46
N ASP A 162 11.32 12.62 8.76
CA ASP A 162 10.79 12.68 10.13
C ASP A 162 11.26 11.47 10.94
N MET A 163 11.18 10.26 10.37
CA MET A 163 11.66 9.03 11.01
C MET A 163 13.17 9.04 11.26
N ALA A 164 13.95 9.51 10.29
CA ALA A 164 15.41 9.50 10.39
C ALA A 164 15.91 10.51 11.44
N LYS A 165 15.30 11.70 11.50
CA LYS A 165 15.59 12.71 12.53
C LYS A 165 15.21 12.23 13.93
N ASP A 166 13.99 11.69 14.08
CA ASP A 166 13.49 11.12 15.34
C ASP A 166 14.38 9.96 15.84
N TYR A 167 14.88 9.10 14.94
CA TYR A 167 15.83 8.06 15.32
C TYR A 167 17.15 8.63 15.87
N ILE A 168 17.72 9.66 15.22
CA ILE A 168 18.99 10.25 15.67
C ILE A 168 18.82 10.86 17.07
N GLU A 169 17.72 11.56 17.30
CA GLU A 169 17.39 12.13 18.61
C GLU A 169 17.25 11.04 19.69
N LYS A 170 16.48 9.99 19.40
CA LYS A 170 16.32 8.83 20.31
C LYS A 170 17.64 8.11 20.57
N LEU A 171 18.51 8.00 19.56
CA LEU A 171 19.82 7.38 19.71
C LEU A 171 20.73 8.21 20.63
N LYS A 172 20.76 9.53 20.46
CA LYS A 172 21.52 10.44 21.33
C LYS A 172 21.05 10.32 22.78
N LYS A 173 19.74 10.43 23.02
CA LYS A 173 19.15 10.28 24.35
C LYS A 173 19.48 8.92 24.97
N ARG A 174 19.31 7.83 24.22
CA ARG A 174 19.70 6.49 24.68
C ARG A 174 21.18 6.43 25.04
N PHE A 175 22.06 7.04 24.26
CA PHE A 175 23.50 7.05 24.54
C PHE A 175 23.84 7.86 25.80
N GLU A 176 23.17 8.97 26.05
CA GLU A 176 23.33 9.78 27.27
C GLU A 176 22.96 8.98 28.52
N GLU A 177 21.86 8.23 28.48
CA GLU A 177 21.36 7.41 29.60
C GLU A 177 22.22 6.16 29.90
N LEU A 178 23.07 5.73 28.97
CA LEU A 178 23.93 4.55 29.18
C LEU A 178 24.99 4.79 30.28
N LYS A 179 25.21 3.76 31.11
CA LYS A 179 26.24 3.76 32.17
C LYS A 179 27.63 4.06 31.59
N LEU A 180 28.27 5.10 32.13
CA LEU A 180 29.65 5.46 31.83
C LEU A 180 30.62 4.42 32.40
N ARG A 181 31.59 4.02 31.57
CA ARG A 181 32.67 3.10 31.92
C ARG A 181 34.00 3.73 31.51
N LYS A 182 35.11 3.19 32.04
CA LYS A 182 36.46 3.65 31.71
C LYS A 182 37.33 2.47 31.25
N CYS A 183 38.12 2.67 30.20
CA CYS A 183 39.15 1.74 29.75
C CYS A 183 40.46 2.52 29.69
N LYS A 184 41.45 2.15 30.52
CA LYS A 184 42.73 2.88 30.62
C LYS A 184 42.56 4.41 30.78
N GLY A 185 41.59 4.83 31.60
CA GLY A 185 41.26 6.24 31.81
C GLY A 185 40.30 6.87 30.78
N LEU A 186 40.15 6.28 29.58
CA LEU A 186 39.28 6.81 28.53
C LEU A 186 37.80 6.43 28.75
N PRO A 187 36.86 7.40 28.71
CA PRO A 187 35.44 7.15 28.92
C PRO A 187 34.79 6.46 27.71
N TYR A 188 34.01 5.41 27.96
CA TYR A 188 33.22 4.72 26.95
C TYR A 188 31.86 4.28 27.50
N LYS A 189 30.92 4.03 26.59
CA LYS A 189 29.60 3.46 26.89
C LYS A 189 29.37 2.22 26.04
N ARG A 190 28.54 1.30 26.51
CA ARG A 190 28.27 0.03 25.82
C ARG A 190 26.85 0.00 25.27
N ILE A 191 26.69 -0.15 23.96
CA ILE A 191 25.39 -0.27 23.28
C ILE A 191 25.37 -1.57 22.47
N ASN A 192 24.31 -2.38 22.61
CA ASN A 192 24.16 -3.67 21.92
C ASN A 192 25.43 -4.55 21.95
N GLY A 193 26.14 -4.58 23.08
CA GLY A 193 27.36 -5.36 23.25
C GLY A 193 28.65 -4.69 22.78
N GLN A 194 28.60 -3.58 22.05
CA GLN A 194 29.75 -2.85 21.50
C GLN A 194 30.19 -1.69 22.39
N ASN A 195 31.51 -1.49 22.54
CA ASN A 195 32.09 -0.37 23.28
C ASN A 195 32.29 0.83 22.35
N ILE A 196 31.74 1.97 22.74
CA ILE A 196 31.86 3.23 22.00
C ILE A 196 32.46 4.28 22.93
N PHE A 197 33.62 4.82 22.56
CA PHE A 197 34.22 5.95 23.27
C PHE A 197 33.35 7.18 23.14
N VAL A 198 33.22 7.95 24.23
CA VAL A 198 32.34 9.13 24.28
C VAL A 198 32.75 10.13 23.19
N ASP A 199 34.05 10.39 23.05
CA ASP A 199 34.58 11.34 22.05
C ASP A 199 34.39 10.86 20.59
N ASP A 200 34.25 9.55 20.38
CA ASP A 200 34.02 8.97 19.06
C ASP A 200 32.55 8.92 18.67
N PHE A 201 31.62 9.03 19.62
CA PHE A 201 30.19 8.85 19.36
C PHE A 201 29.69 9.83 18.29
N ASP A 202 29.96 11.12 18.46
CA ASP A 202 29.52 12.12 17.48
C ASP A 202 30.19 11.95 16.13
N ARG A 203 31.51 11.73 16.12
CA ARG A 203 32.29 11.66 14.88
C ARG A 203 32.06 10.39 14.09
N LYS A 204 32.00 9.22 14.74
CA LYS A 204 31.92 7.91 14.08
C LYS A 204 30.51 7.39 13.91
N ILE A 205 29.52 7.92 14.64
CA ILE A 205 28.14 7.40 14.61
C ILE A 205 27.17 8.50 14.16
N ILE A 206 27.12 9.63 14.86
CA ILE A 206 26.14 10.68 14.56
C ILE A 206 26.42 11.36 13.21
N LYS A 207 27.65 11.80 12.94
CA LYS A 207 28.01 12.47 11.67
C LYS A 207 27.71 11.60 10.44
N PRO A 208 28.08 10.29 10.39
CA PRO A 208 27.69 9.42 9.28
C PRO A 208 26.19 9.24 9.09
N LEU A 209 25.41 9.21 10.19
CA LEU A 209 23.95 9.15 10.11
C LEU A 209 23.36 10.46 9.55
N LEU A 210 23.85 11.62 9.99
CA LEU A 210 23.44 12.92 9.45
C LEU A 210 23.77 13.05 7.95
N PHE A 211 24.93 12.55 7.52
CA PHE A 211 25.27 12.50 6.10
C PHE A 211 24.31 11.61 5.30
N ALA A 212 23.91 10.46 5.85
CA ALA A 212 22.89 9.62 5.24
C ALA A 212 21.50 10.29 5.19
N VAL A 213 21.13 11.08 6.22
CA VAL A 213 19.91 11.92 6.18
C VAL A 213 20.00 12.97 5.07
N HIS A 214 21.16 13.60 4.88
CA HIS A 214 21.37 14.56 3.81
C HIS A 214 21.16 13.90 2.42
N LYS A 215 21.61 12.66 2.22
CA LYS A 215 21.32 11.90 0.99
C LYS A 215 19.82 11.64 0.80
N ILE A 216 19.10 11.27 1.86
CA ILE A 216 17.63 11.08 1.80
C ILE A 216 16.95 12.39 1.38
N GLN A 217 17.39 13.54 1.91
CA GLN A 217 16.81 14.84 1.61
C GLN A 217 16.95 15.21 0.13
N HIS A 218 18.12 14.92 -0.45
CA HIS A 218 18.47 15.24 -1.84
C HIS A 218 18.12 14.13 -2.84
N ALA A 219 17.46 13.05 -2.40
CA ALA A 219 16.95 12.05 -3.34
C ALA A 219 15.90 12.68 -4.28
N GLU A 220 16.13 12.53 -5.57
CA GLU A 220 15.32 13.13 -6.64
C GLU A 220 14.28 12.15 -7.20
N ASN A 221 14.58 10.85 -7.14
CA ASN A 221 13.71 9.79 -7.64
C ASN A 221 13.46 8.69 -6.60
N THR A 222 12.54 7.78 -6.93
CA THR A 222 12.13 6.69 -6.02
C THR A 222 13.25 5.69 -5.72
N TYR A 223 14.14 5.44 -6.69
CA TYR A 223 15.29 4.58 -6.50
C TYR A 223 16.28 5.17 -5.49
N GLU A 224 16.67 6.43 -5.69
CA GLU A 224 17.58 7.14 -4.79
C GLU A 224 17.03 7.26 -3.38
N LEU A 225 15.72 7.50 -3.24
CA LEU A 225 15.08 7.57 -1.93
C LEU A 225 15.16 6.21 -1.22
N TRP A 226 14.76 5.14 -1.90
CA TRP A 226 14.84 3.78 -1.36
C TRP A 226 16.27 3.39 -1.00
N HIS A 227 17.22 3.60 -1.92
CA HIS A 227 18.63 3.26 -1.73
C HIS A 227 19.26 4.06 -0.58
N SER A 228 18.94 5.36 -0.47
CA SER A 228 19.44 6.20 0.63
C SER A 228 18.91 5.75 1.99
N VAL A 229 17.65 5.29 2.06
CA VAL A 229 17.07 4.71 3.28
C VAL A 229 17.72 3.38 3.65
N GLN A 230 18.04 2.53 2.67
CA GLN A 230 18.80 1.30 2.90
C GLN A 230 20.17 1.60 3.51
N GLU A 231 20.89 2.57 2.94
CA GLU A 231 22.19 3.00 3.44
C GLU A 231 22.11 3.59 4.87
N PHE A 232 21.06 4.36 5.17
CA PHE A 232 20.81 4.83 6.53
C PHE A 232 20.55 3.65 7.50
N ASN A 233 19.72 2.69 7.10
CA ASN A 233 19.40 1.51 7.92
C ASN A 233 20.61 0.62 8.19
N LYS A 234 21.54 0.46 7.24
CA LYS A 234 22.80 -0.27 7.45
C LYS A 234 23.69 0.36 8.52
N ARG A 235 23.61 1.69 8.69
CA ARG A 235 24.40 2.46 9.66
C ARG A 235 23.74 2.57 11.03
N ARG A 236 22.42 2.33 11.13
CA ARG A 236 21.72 2.40 12.42
C ARG A 236 22.19 1.31 13.38
N ILE A 237 22.21 1.68 14.64
CA ILE A 237 22.23 0.76 15.77
C ILE A 237 20.78 0.40 16.09
N LYS A 238 20.49 -0.90 16.15
CA LYS A 238 19.14 -1.38 16.49
C LYS A 238 18.67 -0.83 17.84
N MET A 239 17.44 -0.33 17.88
CA MET A 239 16.81 0.15 19.11
C MET A 239 16.14 -1.00 19.85
N HIS A 240 15.89 -0.80 21.15
CA HIS A 240 15.12 -1.74 21.94
C HIS A 240 13.67 -1.80 21.43
N TRP A 241 13.01 -2.94 21.65
CA TRP A 241 11.70 -3.25 21.07
C TRP A 241 10.60 -2.27 21.51
N ASP A 242 10.63 -1.86 22.77
CA ASP A 242 9.63 -1.01 23.43
C ASP A 242 9.73 0.48 23.08
N ILE A 243 10.79 0.90 22.38
CA ILE A 243 10.96 2.31 22.01
C ILE A 243 9.78 2.70 21.11
N PRO A 244 9.07 3.80 21.42
CA PRO A 244 7.94 4.22 20.60
C PRO A 244 8.35 4.48 19.14
N GLN A 245 7.60 3.93 18.19
CA GLN A 245 7.76 4.24 16.77
C GLN A 245 7.51 5.73 16.51
N ASN A 246 8.02 6.22 15.38
CA ASN A 246 7.82 7.59 14.93
C ASN A 246 6.33 7.90 14.72
N ALA A 247 5.89 9.08 15.16
CA ALA A 247 4.49 9.48 15.08
C ALA A 247 3.99 9.68 13.64
N ALA A 248 4.82 10.26 12.75
CA ALA A 248 4.47 10.44 11.35
C ALA A 248 4.35 9.09 10.62
N TRP A 249 5.25 8.14 10.94
CA TRP A 249 5.13 6.77 10.44
C TRP A 249 3.85 6.08 10.94
N LEU A 250 3.53 6.23 12.23
CA LEU A 250 2.34 5.61 12.82
C LEU A 250 1.05 6.16 12.18
N ASP A 251 1.00 7.47 11.91
CA ASP A 251 -0.10 8.10 11.19
C ASP A 251 -0.21 7.58 9.74
N ALA A 252 0.91 7.56 9.01
CA ALA A 252 0.97 7.03 7.65
C ALA A 252 0.55 5.55 7.58
N TYR A 253 0.95 4.73 8.55
CA TYR A 253 0.57 3.32 8.64
C TYR A 253 -0.95 3.16 8.79
N LYS A 254 -1.56 3.92 9.70
CA LYS A 254 -3.01 3.91 9.91
C LYS A 254 -3.77 4.40 8.68
N GLY A 255 -3.33 5.53 8.10
CA GLY A 255 -3.96 6.10 6.91
C GLY A 255 -3.89 5.18 5.70
N SER A 256 -2.70 4.66 5.39
CA SER A 256 -2.47 3.70 4.31
C SER A 256 -3.27 2.42 4.51
N GLY A 257 -3.19 1.83 5.70
CA GLY A 257 -3.92 0.61 6.04
C GLY A 257 -5.42 0.77 5.86
N ALA A 258 -6.01 1.84 6.41
CA ALA A 258 -7.43 2.11 6.30
C ALA A 258 -7.86 2.40 4.85
N PHE A 259 -7.10 3.24 4.13
CA PHE A 259 -7.39 3.59 2.75
C PHE A 259 -7.44 2.37 1.83
N PHE A 260 -6.39 1.54 1.83
CA PHE A 260 -6.35 0.37 0.95
C PHE A 260 -7.36 -0.71 1.36
N THR A 261 -7.68 -0.81 2.64
CA THR A 261 -8.73 -1.71 3.14
C THR A 261 -10.10 -1.31 2.60
N MET A 262 -10.50 -0.04 2.80
CA MET A 262 -11.78 0.46 2.28
C MET A 262 -11.83 0.38 0.75
N GLN A 263 -10.73 0.72 0.07
CA GLN A 263 -10.66 0.65 -1.38
C GLN A 263 -10.83 -0.80 -1.90
N ASN A 264 -10.28 -1.79 -1.19
CA ASN A 264 -10.45 -3.21 -1.50
C ASN A 264 -11.91 -3.65 -1.25
N MET A 265 -12.48 -3.28 -0.10
CA MET A 265 -13.88 -3.54 0.26
C MET A 265 -14.87 -3.02 -0.79
N ILE A 266 -14.69 -1.77 -1.24
CA ILE A 266 -15.55 -1.18 -2.29
C ILE A 266 -15.39 -1.89 -3.63
N ARG A 267 -14.15 -2.25 -4.00
CA ARG A 267 -13.87 -2.83 -5.32
C ARG A 267 -14.32 -4.27 -5.46
N PHE A 268 -14.16 -5.06 -4.41
CA PHE A 268 -14.22 -6.53 -4.50
C PHE A 268 -15.19 -7.19 -3.52
N HIS A 269 -15.76 -6.45 -2.57
CA HIS A 269 -16.67 -6.99 -1.55
C HIS A 269 -18.04 -6.28 -1.54
N ASN A 270 -18.37 -5.56 -2.62
CA ASN A 270 -19.63 -4.82 -2.79
C ASN A 270 -19.97 -3.87 -1.64
N CYS A 271 -18.97 -3.43 -0.89
CA CYS A 271 -19.19 -2.49 0.19
C CYS A 271 -19.37 -1.07 -0.36
N VAL A 272 -20.18 -0.28 0.31
CA VAL A 272 -20.51 1.11 -0.06
C VAL A 272 -20.24 2.05 1.10
N ILE A 273 -20.03 3.33 0.80
CA ILE A 273 -19.93 4.37 1.83
C ILE A 273 -21.29 5.01 2.01
N ILE A 274 -21.72 5.17 3.26
CA ILE A 274 -22.83 6.06 3.64
C ILE A 274 -22.22 7.41 4.01
N ASP A 275 -22.60 8.45 3.29
CA ASP A 275 -22.07 9.80 3.51
C ASP A 275 -22.58 10.43 4.81
N ASP A 276 -22.09 11.64 5.11
CA ASP A 276 -22.42 12.37 6.34
C ASP A 276 -23.91 12.77 6.41
N ASN A 277 -24.65 12.70 5.29
CA ASN A 277 -26.10 12.96 5.19
C ASN A 277 -26.93 11.66 5.24
N GLY A 278 -26.31 10.51 5.47
CA GLY A 278 -27.00 9.21 5.50
C GLY A 278 -27.29 8.62 4.12
N LYS A 279 -26.76 9.21 3.02
CA LYS A 279 -26.99 8.70 1.66
C LYS A 279 -25.98 7.61 1.32
N THR A 280 -26.50 6.46 0.89
CA THR A 280 -25.68 5.38 0.32
C THR A 280 -25.11 5.79 -1.04
N LEU A 281 -23.78 5.76 -1.15
CA LEU A 281 -23.08 6.12 -2.39
C LEU A 281 -22.92 4.91 -3.31
N SER A 282 -22.97 5.15 -4.63
CA SER A 282 -22.60 4.13 -5.61
C SER A 282 -21.12 3.72 -5.47
N LYS A 283 -20.70 2.61 -6.09
CA LYS A 283 -19.30 2.14 -6.07
C LYS A 283 -18.31 3.24 -6.48
N ASN A 284 -18.59 3.91 -7.61
CA ASN A 284 -17.73 4.97 -8.13
C ASN A 284 -17.73 6.22 -7.23
N ALA A 285 -18.92 6.60 -6.73
CA ALA A 285 -19.04 7.71 -5.79
C ALA A 285 -18.32 7.42 -4.45
N SER A 286 -18.38 6.18 -3.96
CA SER A 286 -17.66 5.73 -2.77
C SER A 286 -16.15 5.83 -2.96
N LEU A 287 -15.61 5.37 -4.09
CA LEU A 287 -14.18 5.51 -4.40
C LEU A 287 -13.74 6.97 -4.51
N ALA A 288 -14.54 7.82 -5.16
CA ALA A 288 -14.27 9.25 -5.26
C ALA A 288 -14.29 9.94 -3.89
N PHE A 289 -15.27 9.62 -3.05
CA PHE A 289 -15.38 10.11 -1.68
C PHE A 289 -14.18 9.69 -0.83
N LEU A 290 -13.78 8.42 -0.90
CA LEU A 290 -12.61 7.90 -0.20
C LEU A 290 -11.34 8.62 -0.63
N ASN A 291 -11.13 8.84 -1.92
CA ASN A 291 -9.98 9.60 -2.43
C ASN A 291 -9.98 11.06 -1.94
N LYS A 292 -11.15 11.71 -1.89
CA LYS A 292 -11.29 13.08 -1.35
C LYS A 292 -10.92 13.14 0.14
N LYS A 293 -11.41 12.22 0.96
CA LYS A 293 -11.05 12.14 2.40
C LYS A 293 -9.58 11.79 2.58
N ALA A 294 -9.03 10.87 1.80
CA ALA A 294 -7.61 10.53 1.84
C ALA A 294 -6.71 11.72 1.50
N LYS A 295 -7.11 12.54 0.51
CA LYS A 295 -6.39 13.77 0.17
C LYS A 295 -6.46 14.82 1.29
N LEU A 296 -7.63 14.96 1.91
CA LEU A 296 -7.81 15.86 3.07
C LEU A 296 -6.91 15.48 4.24
N TYR A 297 -6.75 14.17 4.49
CA TYR A 297 -6.05 13.65 5.66
C TYR A 297 -4.57 13.28 5.43
N GLU A 298 -4.01 13.55 4.24
CA GLU A 298 -2.63 13.15 3.90
C GLU A 298 -1.55 13.84 4.77
N ASN A 299 -1.90 14.94 5.43
CA ASN A 299 -0.98 15.76 6.22
C ASN A 299 -1.10 15.52 7.73
N ARG A 300 -0.64 14.35 8.19
CA ARG A 300 -0.60 13.96 9.62
C ARG A 300 -1.97 13.76 10.27
N GLU A 301 -2.99 13.47 9.47
CA GLU A 301 -4.33 13.13 9.95
C GLU A 301 -4.83 11.79 9.39
N GLY A 302 -3.93 10.95 8.86
CA GLY A 302 -4.26 9.65 8.29
C GLY A 302 -4.99 8.73 9.26
N TRP A 303 -4.73 8.89 10.56
CA TRP A 303 -5.43 8.19 11.64
C TRP A 303 -6.95 8.35 11.60
N ARG A 304 -7.49 9.45 11.05
CA ARG A 304 -8.95 9.69 10.91
C ARG A 304 -9.61 8.64 10.02
N LEU A 305 -8.88 8.09 9.05
CA LEU A 305 -9.40 7.04 8.16
C LEU A 305 -9.68 5.74 8.92
N ILE A 306 -9.10 5.52 10.11
CA ILE A 306 -9.47 4.37 10.96
C ILE A 306 -10.91 4.50 11.46
N GLY A 307 -11.33 5.71 11.84
CA GLY A 307 -12.72 5.97 12.23
C GLY A 307 -13.67 5.73 11.06
N MET A 308 -13.30 6.22 9.88
CA MET A 308 -14.06 5.99 8.64
C MET A 308 -14.14 4.50 8.27
N LEU A 309 -13.05 3.74 8.43
CA LEU A 309 -13.05 2.29 8.20
C LEU A 309 -13.98 1.57 9.17
N LYS A 310 -13.96 1.92 10.47
CA LYS A 310 -14.88 1.34 11.46
C LYS A 310 -16.33 1.61 11.10
N LYS A 311 -16.67 2.88 10.80
CA LYS A 311 -18.01 3.25 10.32
C LYS A 311 -18.41 2.44 9.09
N MET A 312 -17.51 2.30 8.11
CA MET A 312 -17.79 1.52 6.91
C MET A 312 -18.03 0.04 7.20
N LEU A 313 -17.30 -0.56 8.15
CA LEU A 313 -17.54 -1.94 8.58
C LEU A 313 -18.93 -2.08 9.20
N ASP A 314 -19.31 -1.15 10.08
CA ASP A 314 -20.61 -1.12 10.74
C ASP A 314 -21.75 -0.91 9.72
N ASP A 315 -21.64 0.09 8.85
CA ASP A 315 -22.61 0.43 7.80
C ASP A 315 -22.86 -0.73 6.81
N ASN A 316 -21.88 -1.62 6.65
CA ASN A 316 -21.96 -2.77 5.72
C ASN A 316 -22.17 -4.11 6.46
N ASN A 317 -22.50 -4.09 7.76
CA ASN A 317 -22.74 -5.27 8.59
C ASN A 317 -21.56 -6.28 8.58
N ILE A 318 -20.33 -5.78 8.65
CA ILE A 318 -19.12 -6.63 8.65
C ILE A 318 -18.58 -6.78 10.07
N ASP A 319 -18.86 -7.93 10.68
CA ASP A 319 -18.21 -8.33 11.93
C ASP A 319 -16.81 -8.89 11.66
N VAL A 320 -15.78 -8.08 11.95
CA VAL A 320 -14.36 -8.45 11.82
C VAL A 320 -14.00 -9.63 12.74
N VAL A 321 -14.59 -9.74 13.92
CA VAL A 321 -14.34 -10.85 14.84
C VAL A 321 -14.86 -12.16 14.26
N ALA A 322 -16.10 -12.15 13.74
CA ALA A 322 -16.67 -13.31 13.07
C ALA A 322 -15.83 -13.71 11.84
N LYS A 323 -15.44 -12.74 10.99
CA LYS A 323 -14.61 -12.99 9.81
C LYS A 323 -13.24 -13.56 10.14
N MET A 324 -12.58 -13.07 11.19
CA MET A 324 -11.29 -13.61 11.63
C MET A 324 -11.41 -15.02 12.22
N LYS A 325 -12.53 -15.36 12.88
CA LYS A 325 -12.80 -16.73 13.34
C LYS A 325 -13.05 -17.68 12.16
N GLU A 326 -13.76 -17.22 11.13
CA GLU A 326 -14.00 -17.95 9.89
C GLU A 326 -12.68 -18.30 9.20
N TRP A 327 -11.74 -17.36 9.06
CA TRP A 327 -10.45 -17.56 8.38
C TRP A 327 -9.41 -18.38 9.17
N ARG A 328 -9.65 -18.64 10.46
CA ARG A 328 -8.78 -19.50 11.28
C ARG A 328 -9.13 -20.98 11.17
N LYS A 329 -10.31 -21.30 10.61
CA LYS A 329 -10.66 -22.66 10.20
C LYS A 329 -9.97 -22.97 8.88
#